data_AF-W1XNP1-F1
#
_entry.id   AF-W1XNP1-F1
#
_cell.length_a   1.000
_cell.length_b   1.000
_cell.length_c   1.000
_cell.angle_alpha   90.00
_cell.angle_beta   90.00
_cell.angle_gamma   90.00
#
_symmetry.space_group_name_H-M   'P 1'
#
loop_
_entity.id
_entity.type
_entity.pdbx_description
1 polymer ?
#
loop_
_entity_poly.entity_id
_entity_poly.type
_entity_poly.pdbx_seq_one_letter_code
_entity_poly.pdbx_strand_id
1 'polypeptide(L)' 'MMRRVNILCSFALLFASHTSLAVTYPLPPEGSRLVGQSLTVTVPDHNTQPLETFAAQYGQGLSNMLEA' A
#
# COMPACT_ATOMS: atom_id res chain seq x y z
N MET A 1 0.73 -30.77 -24.56
CA MET A 1 -0.35 -29.84 -24.19
C MET A 1 -0.14 -29.21 -22.81
N MET A 2 0.00 -30.01 -21.75
CA MET A 2 0.06 -29.52 -20.35
C MET A 2 1.24 -28.57 -20.02
N ARG A 3 2.43 -28.78 -20.60
CA ARG A 3 3.60 -27.91 -20.35
C ARG A 3 3.39 -26.45 -20.80
N ARG A 4 2.68 -26.23 -21.92
CA ARG A 4 2.37 -24.88 -22.42
C ARG A 4 1.32 -24.18 -21.55
N VAL A 5 0.35 -24.93 -21.04
CA VAL A 5 -0.69 -24.44 -20.13
C VAL A 5 -0.07 -24.03 -18.79
N ASN A 6 0.81 -24.85 -18.21
CA ASN A 6 1.50 -24.48 -16.97
C ASN A 6 2.32 -23.21 -17.12
N ILE A 7 3.07 -23.05 -18.22
CA ILE A 7 3.84 -21.82 -18.48
C ILE A 7 2.92 -20.61 -18.56
N LEU A 8 1.81 -20.72 -19.29
CA LEU A 8 0.81 -19.64 -19.37
C LEU A 8 0.24 -19.29 -17.99
N CYS A 9 -0.12 -20.30 -17.19
CA CYS A 9 -0.62 -20.10 -15.83
C CYS A 9 0.42 -19.46 -14.91
N SER A 10 1.69 -19.86 -15.00
CA SER A 10 2.78 -19.24 -14.24
C SER A 10 2.96 -17.77 -14.61
N PHE A 11 2.92 -17.43 -15.90
CA PHE A 11 2.96 -16.02 -16.33
C PHE A 11 1.74 -15.25 -15.83
N ALA A 12 0.53 -15.82 -15.93
CA ALA A 12 -0.69 -15.17 -15.44
C ALA A 12 -0.63 -14.88 -13.94
N LEU A 13 -0.12 -15.81 -13.13
CA LEU A 13 0.06 -15.61 -11.68
C LEU A 13 1.10 -14.52 -11.38
N LEU A 14 2.19 -14.46 -12.15
CA LEU A 14 3.20 -13.41 -11.99
C LEU A 14 2.61 -12.02 -12.27
N PHE A 15 1.84 -11.86 -13.34
CA PHE A 15 1.17 -10.60 -13.68
C PHE A 15 0.06 -10.21 -12.70
N ALA A 16 -0.57 -11.18 -12.04
CA ALA A 16 -1.60 -10.93 -11.03
C ALA A 16 -1.05 -10.61 -9.64
N SER A 17 0.27 -10.68 -9.43
CA SER A 17 0.88 -10.41 -8.13
C SER A 17 0.96 -8.90 -7.84
N HIS A 18 0.69 -8.51 -6.59
CA HIS A 18 0.85 -7.13 -6.14
C HIS A 18 2.24 -6.92 -5.54
N THR A 19 2.89 -5.80 -5.88
CA THR A 19 4.13 -5.36 -5.23
C THR A 19 3.81 -4.73 -3.88
N SER A 20 4.50 -5.17 -2.82
CA SER A 20 4.48 -4.47 -1.53
C SER A 20 5.75 -3.64 -1.39
N LEU A 21 5.58 -2.37 -1.04
CA LEU A 21 6.69 -1.46 -0.75
C LEU A 21 6.60 -1.08 0.72
N ALA A 22 7.73 -1.18 1.42
CA ALA A 22 7.84 -0.69 2.77
C ALA A 22 8.07 0.83 2.76
N VAL A 23 7.50 1.53 3.74
CA VAL A 23 7.79 2.94 3.95
C VAL A 23 9.20 3.05 4.53
N THR A 24 10.10 3.73 3.82
CA THR A 24 11.47 3.98 4.27
C THR A 24 11.59 5.41 4.77
N TYR A 25 12.10 5.57 5.98
CA TYR A 25 12.44 6.87 6.54
C TYR A 25 13.95 7.03 6.65
N PRO A 26 14.51 8.21 6.29
CA PRO A 26 15.93 8.47 6.52
C PRO A 26 16.23 8.56 8.02
N LEU A 27 17.50 8.38 8.38
CA LEU A 27 17.95 8.57 9.75
C LEU A 27 17.66 10.02 10.20
N PRO A 28 16.95 10.23 11.32
CA PRO A 28 16.66 11.57 11.81
C PRO A 28 17.94 12.25 12.36
N PRO A 29 17.94 13.59 12.53
CA PRO A 29 19.04 14.32 13.15
C PRO A 29 19.39 13.78 14.54
N GLU A 30 20.63 14.00 14.97
CA GLU A 30 21.10 13.57 16.29
C GLU A 30 20.18 14.07 17.41
N GLY A 31 19.80 13.17 18.31
CA GLY A 31 18.86 13.44 19.40
C GLY A 31 17.37 13.42 19.01
N SER A 32 17.01 13.33 17.73
CA SER A 32 15.63 13.22 17.26
C SER A 32 15.18 11.78 17.04
N ARG A 33 13.89 11.53 17.25
CA ARG A 33 13.20 10.27 16.91
C ARG A 33 12.05 10.48 15.91
N LEU A 34 11.77 11.73 15.55
CA LEU A 34 10.67 12.08 14.66
C LEU A 34 11.08 11.81 13.21
N VAL A 35 10.25 11.10 12.48
CA VAL A 35 10.44 10.75 11.07
C VAL A 35 9.13 10.94 10.30
N GLY A 36 9.22 11.08 8.97
CA GLY A 36 8.06 11.20 8.10
C GLY A 36 7.37 12.56 8.18
N GLN A 37 6.21 12.65 7.53
CA GLN A 37 5.35 13.84 7.46
C GLN A 37 3.89 13.41 7.39
N SER A 38 2.98 14.22 7.95
CA SER A 38 1.53 13.98 7.82
C SER A 38 1.07 14.20 6.39
N LEU A 39 0.16 13.34 5.93
CA LEU A 39 -0.49 13.45 4.63
C LEU A 39 -1.97 13.75 4.83
N THR A 40 -2.48 14.76 4.11
CA THR A 40 -3.92 15.04 4.04
C THR A 40 -4.42 14.71 2.65
N VAL A 41 -5.50 13.94 2.59
CA VAL A 41 -6.12 13.51 1.33
C VAL A 41 -7.58 13.92 1.37
N THR A 42 -8.03 14.60 0.31
CA THR A 42 -9.45 14.90 0.12
C THR A 42 -10.14 13.66 -0.44
N VAL A 43 -11.15 13.17 0.26
CA VAL A 43 -12.00 12.09 -0.26
C VAL A 43 -12.78 12.62 -1.47
N PRO A 44 -12.75 11.93 -2.62
CA PRO A 44 -13.50 12.37 -3.80
C PRO A 44 -15.00 12.47 -3.53
N ASP A 45 -15.66 13.42 -4.20
CA ASP A 45 -17.12 13.53 -4.15
C ASP A 45 -17.79 12.23 -4.60
N HIS A 46 -18.91 11.89 -3.95
CA HIS A 46 -19.66 10.66 -4.19
C HIS A 46 -18.84 9.36 -4.03
N ASN A 47 -17.79 9.38 -3.20
CA ASN A 47 -17.01 8.19 -2.89
C ASN A 47 -17.87 7.06 -2.31
N THR A 48 -17.74 5.86 -2.89
CA THR A 48 -18.35 4.62 -2.38
C THR A 48 -17.32 3.63 -1.86
N GLN A 49 -16.03 4.00 -1.83
CA GLN A 49 -14.96 3.14 -1.35
C GLN A 49 -14.89 3.16 0.18
N PRO A 50 -14.61 2.01 0.82
CA PRO A 50 -14.42 1.92 2.26
C PRO A 50 -13.06 2.52 2.69
N LEU A 51 -12.89 2.78 3.98
CA LEU A 51 -11.67 3.40 4.52
C LEU A 51 -10.42 2.54 4.28
N GLU A 52 -10.59 1.22 4.27
CA GLU A 52 -9.57 0.22 3.98
C GLU A 52 -8.91 0.43 2.61
N THR A 53 -9.65 0.93 1.62
CA THR A 53 -9.11 1.24 0.29
C THR A 53 -8.06 2.34 0.39
N PHE A 54 -8.34 3.39 1.16
CA PHE A 54 -7.39 4.49 1.38
C PHE A 54 -6.23 4.06 2.29
N ALA A 55 -6.52 3.28 3.34
CA ALA A 55 -5.49 2.72 4.22
C ALA A 55 -4.47 1.89 3.41
N ALA A 56 -4.94 0.99 2.55
CA ALA A 56 -4.09 0.20 1.65
C ALA A 56 -3.32 1.07 0.65
N GLN A 57 -3.99 2.08 0.06
CA GLN A 57 -3.37 2.99 -0.91
C GLN A 57 -2.19 3.78 -0.30
N TYR A 58 -2.29 4.19 0.96
CA TYR A 58 -1.28 5.00 1.64
C TYR A 58 -0.41 4.20 2.62
N GLY A 59 -0.47 2.87 2.56
CA GLY A 59 0.33 1.98 3.41
C GLY A 59 0.08 2.17 4.91
N GLN A 60 -1.13 2.60 5.29
CA GLN A 60 -1.54 2.81 6.68
C GLN A 60 -2.32 1.61 7.21
N GLY A 61 -2.19 1.36 8.52
CA GLY A 61 -3.09 0.45 9.22
C GLY A 61 -4.48 1.08 9.35
N LEU A 62 -5.54 0.28 9.22
CA LEU A 62 -6.92 0.76 9.37
C LEU A 62 -7.15 1.41 10.75
N SER A 63 -6.61 0.79 11.82
CA SER A 63 -6.68 1.35 13.18
C SER A 63 -6.02 2.73 13.27
N ASN A 64 -4.87 2.91 12.61
CA ASN A 64 -4.14 4.18 12.63
C ASN A 64 -4.96 5.28 11.93
N MET A 65 -5.66 4.95 10.84
CA MET A 65 -6.54 5.89 10.14
C MET A 65 -7.78 6.28 10.97
N LEU A 66 -8.24 5.42 11.88
CA LEU A 66 -9.35 5.72 12.79
C LEU A 66 -8.92 6.54 14.02
N GLU A 67 -7.64 6.48 14.38
CA GLU A 67 -7.06 7.20 15.51
C GLU A 67 -6.62 8.63 15.16
N ALA A 68 -6.16 8.84 13.91
CA ALA A 68 -5.47 10.04 13.44
C ALA A 68 -6.27 11.36 13.54
#